data_AF-A0A950JG27-F1
#
_entry.id   AF-A0A950JG27-F1
#
_cell.length_a   1.000
_cell.length_b   1.000
_cell.length_c   1.000
_cell.angle_alpha   90.00
_cell.angle_beta   90.00
_cell.angle_gamma   90.00
#
_symmetry.space_group_name_H-M   'P 1'
#
loop_
_entity.id
_entity.type
_entity.pdbx_description
1 polymer ?
#
loop_
_entity_poly.entity_id
_entity_poly.type
_entity_poly.pdbx_seq_one_letter_code
_entity_poly.pdbx_strand_id
1 'polypeptide(L)'
;MPTEALKPIRRDPVLVDLALQGGGAHGAFTWGVLDRLLEEPWLEVDGVSGTSAGAMNAAVMAYGHKVGGAAGAREALGAFWRRVSDAARFSPFQRGPLDVLLGRWTLDSSPIYVAMDLMS
;
A
#
# COMPACT_ATOMS: atom_id res chain seq x y z
N MET A 1 9.39 34.56 20.73
CA MET A 1 8.04 33.97 20.78
C MET A 1 8.19 32.55 21.29
N PRO A 2 7.67 32.17 22.47
CA PRO A 2 7.64 30.76 22.85
C PRO A 2 6.61 30.06 21.95
N THR A 3 7.03 29.02 21.25
CA THR A 3 6.14 28.17 20.45
C THR A 3 5.27 27.39 21.41
N GLU A 4 3.99 27.76 21.50
CA GLU A 4 3.00 27.03 22.29
C GLU A 4 2.87 25.63 21.68
N ALA A 5 3.28 24.59 22.43
CA ALA A 5 3.16 23.22 21.97
C ALA A 5 1.67 22.92 21.77
N LEU A 6 1.29 22.57 20.53
CA LEU A 6 -0.09 22.23 20.19
C LEU A 6 -0.60 21.14 21.14
N LYS A 7 -1.68 21.44 21.83
CA LYS A 7 -2.34 20.51 22.75
C LYS A 7 -2.78 19.28 21.93
N PRO A 8 -2.44 18.04 22.34
CA PRO A 8 -2.87 16.86 21.62
C PRO A 8 -4.40 16.85 21.56
N ILE A 9 -4.95 16.77 20.35
CA ILE A 9 -6.38 16.67 20.13
C ILE A 9 -6.82 15.32 20.68
N ARG A 10 -7.45 15.30 21.86
CA ARG A 10 -8.13 14.10 22.35
C ARG A 10 -9.41 13.92 21.54
N ARG A 11 -9.44 12.83 20.78
CA ARG A 11 -10.63 12.34 20.09
C ARG A 11 -11.11 11.11 20.80
N ASP A 12 -12.42 10.98 20.94
CA ASP A 12 -13.04 9.75 21.41
C ASP A 12 -12.82 8.64 20.35
N PRO A 13 -12.69 7.36 20.75
CA PRO A 13 -12.56 6.27 19.79
C PRO A 13 -13.75 6.19 18.84
N VAL A 14 -13.47 6.00 17.56
CA VAL A 14 -14.47 5.84 16.49
C VAL A 14 -14.20 4.54 15.74
N LEU A 15 -15.25 3.72 15.63
CA LEU A 15 -15.25 2.53 14.78
C LEU A 15 -15.40 2.93 13.31
N VAL A 16 -14.57 2.35 12.44
CA VAL A 16 -14.61 2.60 11.00
C VAL A 16 -14.56 1.30 10.20
N ASP A 17 -15.33 1.26 9.13
CA ASP A 17 -15.27 0.23 8.11
C ASP A 17 -14.49 0.73 6.89
N LEU A 18 -13.56 -0.10 6.39
CA LEU A 18 -12.69 0.25 5.27
C LEU A 18 -13.04 -0.58 4.03
N ALA A 19 -13.26 0.09 2.90
CA ALA A 19 -13.44 -0.55 1.60
C ALA A 19 -12.26 -0.21 0.68
N LEU A 20 -11.43 -1.22 0.39
CA LEU A 20 -10.15 -1.04 -0.31
C LEU A 20 -10.29 -1.33 -1.80
N GLN A 21 -10.15 -0.30 -2.62
CA GLN A 21 -10.12 -0.43 -4.07
C GLN A 21 -8.91 -1.28 -4.52
N GLY A 22 -9.10 -2.04 -5.60
CA GLY A 22 -8.02 -2.74 -6.29
C GLY A 22 -7.15 -1.84 -7.17
N GLY A 23 -6.09 -2.44 -7.72
CA GLY A 23 -5.14 -1.79 -8.63
C GLY A 23 -3.70 -1.94 -8.15
N GLY A 24 -2.75 -2.07 -9.09
CA GLY A 24 -1.35 -2.34 -8.78
C GLY A 24 -0.68 -1.25 -7.93
N ALA A 25 -0.19 -0.19 -8.55
CA ALA A 25 0.46 0.93 -7.84
C ALA A 25 -0.50 1.63 -6.85
N HIS A 26 -1.80 1.68 -7.17
CA HIS A 26 -2.82 2.18 -6.24
C HIS A 26 -2.90 1.34 -4.95
N GLY A 27 -2.67 0.02 -5.02
CA GLY A 27 -2.60 -0.83 -3.84
C GLY A 27 -1.44 -0.46 -2.90
N ALA A 28 -0.29 -0.10 -3.47
CA ALA A 28 0.89 0.35 -2.70
C ALA A 28 0.62 1.71 -2.03
N PHE A 29 -0.06 2.62 -2.75
CA PHE A 29 -0.52 3.88 -2.17
C PHE A 29 -1.51 3.64 -1.01
N THR A 30 -2.50 2.77 -1.21
CA THR A 30 -3.46 2.39 -0.17
C THR A 30 -2.76 1.81 1.07
N TRP A 31 -1.67 1.03 0.90
CA TRP A 31 -0.87 0.60 2.04
C TRP A 31 -0.32 1.77 2.86
N GLY A 32 0.25 2.80 2.23
CA GLY A 32 0.73 3.99 2.93
C GLY A 32 -0.39 4.72 3.70
N VAL A 33 -1.60 4.77 3.13
CA VAL A 33 -2.78 5.32 3.81
C VAL A 33 -3.15 4.48 5.03
N LEU A 34 -3.22 3.15 4.89
CA LEU A 34 -3.50 2.23 6.00
C LEU A 34 -2.46 2.34 7.11
N ASP A 35 -1.18 2.40 6.76
CA ASP A 35 -0.09 2.55 7.72
C ASP A 35 -0.27 3.80 8.59
N ARG A 36 -0.65 4.92 7.95
CA ARG A 36 -0.92 6.18 8.66
C ARG A 36 -2.19 6.12 9.50
N LEU A 37 -3.27 5.50 9.01
CA LEU A 37 -4.52 5.36 9.77
C LEU A 37 -4.32 4.49 11.02
N LEU A 38 -3.53 3.41 10.91
CA LEU A 38 -3.22 2.51 12.02
C LEU A 38 -2.36 3.18 13.12
N GLU A 39 -1.74 4.33 12.86
CA GLU A 39 -1.06 5.12 13.88
C GLU A 39 -2.01 5.94 14.75
N GLU A 40 -3.27 6.11 14.34
CA GLU A 40 -4.24 6.93 15.05
C GLU A 40 -4.98 6.12 16.12
N PRO A 41 -4.71 6.31 17.42
CA PRO A 41 -5.31 5.50 18.48
C PRO A 41 -6.80 5.77 18.71
N TRP A 42 -7.38 6.79 18.07
CA TRP A 42 -8.80 7.10 18.11
C TRP A 42 -9.58 6.50 16.93
N LEU A 43 -8.90 5.83 15.99
CA LEU A 43 -9.52 5.12 14.87
C LEU A 43 -9.37 3.62 15.08
N GLU A 44 -10.49 2.94 15.26
CA GLU A 44 -10.54 1.49 15.41
C GLU A 44 -11.20 0.87 14.18
N VAL A 45 -10.51 -0.04 13.51
CA VAL A 45 -11.04 -0.72 12.32
C VAL A 45 -11.97 -1.85 12.77
N ASP A 46 -13.27 -1.70 12.52
CA ASP A 46 -14.28 -2.70 12.85
C ASP A 46 -14.42 -3.73 11.72
N GLY A 47 -14.48 -3.24 10.47
CA GLY A 47 -14.56 -4.05 9.27
C GLY A 47 -13.59 -3.62 8.18
N VAL A 48 -13.17 -4.59 7.37
CA VAL A 48 -12.39 -4.33 6.15
C VAL A 48 -12.85 -5.23 5.01
N SER A 49 -12.99 -4.64 3.83
CA SER A 49 -13.25 -5.34 2.58
C SER A 49 -12.32 -4.82 1.49
N GLY A 50 -12.14 -5.58 0.41
CA GLY A 50 -11.36 -5.10 -0.72
C GLY A 50 -11.45 -6.00 -1.94
N THR A 51 -10.97 -5.49 -3.08
CA THR A 51 -10.92 -6.24 -4.35
C THR A 51 -9.49 -6.27 -4.90
N SER A 52 -9.06 -7.41 -5.45
CA SER A 52 -7.71 -7.57 -6.04
C SER A 52 -6.59 -7.14 -5.07
N ALA A 53 -5.73 -6.19 -5.42
CA ALA A 53 -4.70 -5.65 -4.51
C ALA A 53 -5.27 -5.09 -3.20
N GLY A 54 -6.49 -4.53 -3.22
CA GLY A 54 -7.18 -4.09 -2.02
C GLY A 54 -7.59 -5.26 -1.12
N ALA A 55 -7.99 -6.41 -1.70
CA ALA A 55 -8.28 -7.63 -0.94
C ALA A 55 -7.02 -8.18 -0.26
N MET A 56 -5.86 -8.11 -0.94
CA MET A 56 -4.58 -8.49 -0.37
C MET A 56 -4.22 -7.60 0.83
N ASN A 57 -4.34 -6.27 0.68
CA ASN A 57 -4.13 -5.34 1.79
C ASN A 57 -5.07 -5.63 2.97
N ALA A 58 -6.37 -5.86 2.70
CA ALA A 58 -7.35 -6.20 3.72
C ALA A 58 -6.97 -7.46 4.49
N ALA A 59 -6.60 -8.53 3.77
CA ALA A 59 -6.23 -9.81 4.38
C ALA A 59 -4.95 -9.71 5.22
N VAL A 60 -3.91 -9.03 4.70
CA VAL A 60 -2.63 -8.84 5.40
C VAL A 60 -2.81 -7.97 6.64
N MET A 61 -3.57 -6.87 6.52
CA MET A 61 -3.88 -5.98 7.63
C MET A 61 -4.63 -6.73 8.73
N ALA A 62 -5.71 -7.44 8.40
CA ALA A 62 -6.50 -8.19 9.36
C ALA A 62 -5.66 -9.28 10.07
N TYR A 63 -4.80 -9.97 9.32
CA TYR A 63 -3.87 -10.94 9.89
C TYR A 63 -2.89 -10.29 10.88
N GLY A 64 -2.18 -9.24 10.46
CA GLY A 64 -1.21 -8.56 11.31
C GLY A 64 -1.88 -7.93 12.55
N HIS A 65 -3.10 -7.41 12.38
CA HIS A 65 -3.90 -6.88 13.48
C HIS A 65 -4.23 -7.96 14.51
N LYS A 66 -4.61 -9.17 14.06
CA LYS A 66 -4.84 -10.30 14.96
C LYS A 66 -3.59 -10.73 15.71
N VAL A 67 -2.41 -10.62 15.10
CA VAL A 67 -1.13 -11.04 15.71
C VAL A 67 -0.60 -10.02 16.72
N GLY A 68 -0.68 -8.72 16.41
CA GLY A 68 -0.01 -7.68 17.20
C GLY A 68 -0.72 -6.32 17.21
N GLY A 69 -2.03 -6.31 17.00
CA GLY A 69 -2.82 -5.07 16.90
C GLY A 69 -2.35 -4.17 15.77
N ALA A 70 -2.55 -2.86 15.91
CA ALA A 70 -2.19 -1.88 14.89
C ALA A 70 -0.71 -1.97 14.47
N ALA A 71 0.21 -2.17 15.41
CA ALA A 71 1.63 -2.32 15.12
C ALA A 71 1.91 -3.58 14.27
N GLY A 72 1.30 -4.71 14.60
CA GLY A 72 1.42 -5.95 13.83
C GLY A 72 0.83 -5.83 12.42
N ALA A 73 -0.28 -5.10 12.26
CA ALA A 73 -0.87 -4.82 10.96
C ALA A 73 0.08 -4.03 10.05
N ARG A 74 0.71 -2.97 10.60
CA ARG A 74 1.70 -2.15 9.90
C ARG A 74 2.94 -2.96 9.49
N GLU A 75 3.49 -3.75 10.41
CA GLU A 75 4.63 -4.61 10.12
C GLU A 75 4.31 -5.61 9.01
N ALA A 76 3.17 -6.29 9.08
CA ALA A 76 2.74 -7.27 8.09
C ALA A 76 2.55 -6.64 6.70
N LEU A 77 1.89 -5.48 6.62
CA LEU A 77 1.70 -4.74 5.37
C LEU A 77 3.05 -4.28 4.79
N GLY A 78 3.95 -3.76 5.62
CA GLY A 78 5.28 -3.34 5.21
C GLY A 78 6.12 -4.50 4.70
N ALA A 79 6.06 -5.66 5.35
CA ALA A 79 6.74 -6.87 4.90
C ALA A 79 6.17 -7.38 3.56
N PHE A 80 4.83 -7.36 3.41
CA PHE A 80 4.17 -7.76 2.17
C PHE A 80 4.62 -6.89 0.99
N TRP A 81 4.50 -5.57 1.09
CA TRP A 81 4.87 -4.68 -0.01
C TRP A 81 6.36 -4.64 -0.30
N ARG A 82 7.21 -4.85 0.71
CA ARG A 82 8.65 -5.04 0.49
C ARG A 82 8.93 -6.28 -0.36
N ARG A 83 8.28 -7.41 -0.06
CA ARG A 83 8.40 -8.65 -0.86
C ARG A 83 7.85 -8.46 -2.27
N VAL A 84 6.73 -7.76 -2.44
CA VAL A 84 6.20 -7.42 -3.78
C VAL A 84 7.23 -6.60 -4.56
N SER A 85 7.84 -5.59 -3.93
CA SER A 85 8.87 -4.76 -4.56
C SER A 85 10.13 -5.57 -4.91
N ASP A 86 10.58 -6.46 -4.04
CA ASP A 86 11.76 -7.30 -4.29
C ASP A 86 11.49 -8.29 -5.43
N ALA A 87 10.30 -8.89 -5.48
CA ALA A 87 9.88 -9.75 -6.58
C ALA A 87 9.80 -9.00 -7.92
N ALA A 88 9.32 -7.76 -7.92
CA ALA A 88 9.23 -6.93 -9.12
C ALA A 88 10.61 -6.62 -9.75
N ARG A 89 11.70 -6.66 -8.98
CA ARG A 89 13.07 -6.49 -9.51
C ARG A 89 13.52 -7.60 -10.45
N PHE A 90 12.87 -8.76 -10.41
CA PHE A 90 13.13 -9.89 -11.29
C PHE A 90 12.02 -10.11 -12.32
N SER A 91 11.01 -9.22 -12.34
CA SER A 91 9.93 -9.28 -13.34
C SER A 91 10.48 -9.03 -14.74
N PRO A 92 9.99 -9.72 -15.78
CA PRO A 92 10.31 -9.37 -17.17
C PRO A 92 9.60 -8.07 -17.63
N PHE A 93 8.60 -7.59 -16.89
CA PHE A 93 7.91 -6.31 -17.12
C PHE A 93 8.64 -5.16 -16.41
N GLN A 94 9.86 -4.85 -16.85
CA GLN A 94 10.62 -3.70 -16.36
C GLN A 94 10.70 -2.59 -17.40
N ARG A 95 10.99 -1.39 -16.90
CA ARG A 95 11.36 -0.24 -17.73
C ARG A 95 12.65 -0.53 -18.47
N GLY A 96 12.71 -0.14 -19.73
CA GLY A 96 13.95 -0.23 -20.51
C GLY A 96 15.04 0.71 -19.97
N PRO A 97 16.33 0.44 -20.24
CA PRO A 97 17.44 1.31 -19.79
C PRO A 97 17.29 2.78 -20.24
N LEU A 98 16.75 3.01 -21.44
CA LEU A 98 16.46 4.34 -21.96
C LEU A 98 15.33 5.04 -21.19
N ASP A 99 14.28 4.33 -20.81
CA ASP A 99 13.20 4.89 -19.99
C ASP A 99 13.68 5.26 -18.58
N VAL A 100 14.58 4.45 -18.00
CA VAL A 100 15.22 4.76 -16.72
C VAL A 100 16.08 6.03 -16.84
N LEU A 101 16.91 6.14 -17.88
CA LEU A 101 17.79 7.30 -18.10
C LEU A 101 16.99 8.60 -18.33
N LEU A 102 15.86 8.51 -19.02
CA LEU A 102 14.98 9.64 -19.33
C LEU A 102 13.96 9.94 -18.21
N GLY A 103 14.00 9.21 -17.10
CA GLY A 103 13.07 9.38 -15.98
C GLY A 103 11.61 9.06 -16.32
N ARG A 104 11.37 8.28 -17.39
CA ARG A 104 10.03 7.87 -17.81
C ARG A 104 9.54 6.72 -16.92
N TRP A 105 8.26 6.77 -16.58
CA TRP A 105 7.58 5.78 -15.73
C TRP A 105 6.61 4.91 -16.52
N THR A 106 6.80 4.81 -17.84
CA THR A 106 6.00 3.95 -18.73
C THR A 106 6.74 2.65 -19.05
N LEU A 107 6.03 1.69 -19.64
CA LEU A 107 6.57 0.41 -20.12
C LEU A 107 6.65 0.38 -21.65
N ASP A 108 6.51 1.52 -22.32
CA ASP A 108 6.33 1.60 -23.77
C ASP A 108 7.55 1.10 -24.54
N SER A 109 8.75 1.13 -23.95
CA SER A 109 9.96 0.56 -24.55
C SER A 109 10.28 -0.87 -24.07
N SER A 110 9.46 -1.44 -23.17
CA SER A 110 9.68 -2.78 -22.63
C SER A 110 9.33 -3.83 -23.69
N PRO A 111 10.30 -4.59 -24.23
CA PRO A 111 10.06 -5.49 -25.36
C PRO A 111 9.02 -6.57 -25.04
N ILE A 112 8.97 -7.04 -23.79
CA ILE A 112 8.01 -8.04 -23.34
C ILE A 112 6.60 -7.45 -23.18
N TYR A 113 6.49 -6.19 -22.70
CA TYR A 113 5.20 -5.51 -22.59
C TYR A 113 4.57 -5.27 -23.95
N VAL A 114 5.36 -4.76 -24.91
CA VAL A 114 4.91 -4.54 -26.30
C VAL A 114 4.54 -5.87 -26.98
N ALA A 115 5.31 -6.93 -26.76
CA ALA A 115 5.00 -8.25 -27.31
C ALA A 115 3.67 -8.82 -26.76
N MET A 116 3.38 -8.64 -25.46
CA MET A 116 2.09 -9.05 -24.89
C MET A 116 0.93 -8.21 -25.43
N ASP A 117 1.09 -6.89 -25.51
CA ASP A 117 0.05 -5.97 -26.02
C ASP A 117 -0.37 -6.33 -27.45
N LEU A 118 0.61 -6.67 -28.31
CA LEU A 118 0.40 -7.13 -29.69
C LEU A 118 -0.30 -8.50 -29.81
N MET A 119 -0.32 -9.31 -28.75
CA MET A 119 -0.97 -10.62 -28.72
C MET A 119 -2.40 -10.59 -28.13
N SER A 120 -2.87 -9.42 -27.67
CA SER A 120 -4.18 -9.22 -27.02
C SER A 120 -5.32 -8.91 -28.00
#